data_AF-A0A453MIW4-F1
#
_entry.id   AF-A0A453MIW4-F1
#
_cell.length_a   1.000
_cell.length_b   1.000
_cell.length_c   1.000
_cell.angle_alpha   90.00
_cell.angle_beta   90.00
_cell.angle_gamma   90.00
#
_symmetry.space_group_name_H-M   'P 1'
#
loop_
_entity.id
_entity.type
_entity.pdbx_description
1 polymer ?
#
loop_
_entity_poly.entity_id
_entity_poly.type
_entity_poly.pdbx_seq_one_letter_code
_entity_poly.pdbx_strand_id
1 'polypeptide(L)'
;LDKVEYMAIENVSHISLTDIKKLKSLTELSVGRCDDLFPEELDGSIVFHSVKSLELDVSHLTSSKSSSSKVLNCFPALSVLVIVGYEECVMQFPSSTSLQKLTFSRCKGLVLVPVENGGGIQEDKSLLQSLTIVSCGELFCRWPMRESETICPFPASLRELDVREEPSMKSMALLSNLTSLTTLSLKDCCNLTVDGFNPLVAVNLMELDVRMCKTLAADMLSEVAKLLPAGYISRLEKLTVDDICGLLVAPICNLLAPALHTLIFEKDNERMEGLTEEQEKALQLLTSLHNLGFWWCDGLQSLPQGLHRLSSLKELRVFGCEEIRSMPNEGLPVSLRELQMNCRSAEVKEQIEKIKRANPDLYVY
;
A
#
# COMPACT_ATOMS: atom_id res chain seq x y z
N LEU A 1 -18.61 0.82 35.12
CA LEU A 1 -19.11 0.82 33.73
C LEU A 1 -18.68 2.09 32.97
N ASP A 2 -18.59 3.26 33.63
CA ASP A 2 -18.17 4.54 32.99
C ASP A 2 -16.70 4.67 32.54
N LYS A 3 -15.89 3.61 32.56
CA LYS A 3 -14.48 3.65 32.11
C LYS A 3 -14.17 2.75 30.91
N VAL A 4 -15.20 2.19 30.28
CA VAL A 4 -15.00 1.32 29.12
C VAL A 4 -14.72 2.20 27.90
N GLU A 5 -13.47 2.19 27.45
CA GLU A 5 -12.99 2.95 26.27
C GLU A 5 -13.05 2.11 24.99
N TYR A 6 -12.91 0.79 25.12
CA TYR A 6 -12.99 -0.18 24.04
C TYR A 6 -14.06 -1.24 24.33
N MET A 7 -14.88 -1.56 23.33
CA MET A 7 -15.86 -2.64 23.38
C MET A 7 -15.85 -3.43 22.08
N ALA A 8 -15.73 -4.75 22.18
CA ALA A 8 -15.92 -5.67 21.08
C ALA A 8 -17.19 -6.51 21.29
N ILE A 9 -17.98 -6.65 20.24
CA ILE A 9 -19.22 -7.42 20.23
C ILE A 9 -19.10 -8.47 19.14
N GLU A 10 -18.95 -9.73 19.56
CA GLU A 10 -18.89 -10.87 18.66
C GLU A 10 -20.08 -11.78 18.93
N ASN A 11 -20.97 -11.96 17.94
CA ASN A 11 -21.98 -13.01 17.93
C ASN A 11 -22.92 -12.98 19.17
N VAL A 12 -23.39 -11.78 19.57
CA VAL A 12 -24.27 -11.60 20.72
C VAL A 12 -25.66 -11.13 20.28
N SER A 13 -26.70 -11.90 20.57
CA SER A 13 -28.10 -11.65 20.19
C SER A 13 -28.89 -10.78 21.18
N HIS A 14 -28.27 -10.30 22.27
CA HIS A 14 -28.98 -9.65 23.38
C HIS A 14 -28.49 -8.23 23.73
N ILE A 15 -27.49 -7.70 23.05
CA ILE A 15 -26.98 -6.35 23.31
C ILE A 15 -27.68 -5.37 22.37
N SER A 16 -28.34 -4.34 22.92
CA SER A 16 -28.95 -3.27 22.13
C SER A 16 -28.01 -2.07 22.00
N LEU A 17 -28.13 -1.29 20.92
CA LEU A 17 -27.45 0.00 20.78
C LEU A 17 -27.76 0.97 21.94
N THR A 18 -28.94 0.86 22.56
CA THR A 18 -29.31 1.69 23.72
C THR A 18 -28.53 1.35 24.99
N ASP A 19 -28.10 0.10 25.15
CA ASP A 19 -27.23 -0.32 26.25
C ASP A 19 -25.80 0.16 26.05
N ILE A 20 -25.29 0.08 24.82
CA ILE A 20 -23.97 0.60 24.45
C ILE A 20 -23.92 2.12 24.66
N LYS A 21 -25.00 2.85 24.33
CA LYS A 21 -25.09 4.32 24.52
C LYS A 21 -24.89 4.77 25.97
N LYS A 22 -25.11 3.88 26.96
CA LYS A 22 -24.86 4.19 28.38
C LYS A 22 -23.36 4.34 28.68
N LEU A 23 -22.48 3.79 27.84
CA LEU A 23 -21.02 3.86 27.97
C LEU A 23 -20.51 5.18 27.40
N LYS A 24 -20.55 6.24 28.21
CA LYS A 24 -20.18 7.60 27.78
C LYS A 24 -18.70 7.80 27.43
N SER A 25 -17.84 6.89 27.88
CA SER A 25 -16.39 6.95 27.68
C SER A 25 -15.91 6.08 26.51
N LEU A 26 -16.83 5.44 25.78
CA LEU A 26 -16.50 4.54 24.69
C LEU A 26 -15.94 5.32 23.50
N THR A 27 -14.69 5.02 23.12
CA THR A 27 -13.99 5.65 21.99
C THR A 27 -13.80 4.69 20.82
N GLU A 28 -13.79 3.38 21.09
CA GLU A 28 -13.56 2.34 20.10
C GLU A 28 -14.64 1.27 20.22
N LEU A 29 -15.27 0.94 19.11
CA LEU A 29 -16.32 -0.06 19.04
C LEU A 29 -16.03 -1.02 17.89
N SER A 30 -15.95 -2.31 18.18
CA SER A 30 -15.86 -3.37 17.18
C SER A 30 -17.13 -4.21 17.23
N VAL A 31 -17.79 -4.35 16.08
CA VAL A 31 -19.06 -5.06 15.94
C VAL A 31 -18.90 -6.10 14.84
N GLY A 32 -18.70 -7.35 15.26
CA GLY A 32 -18.81 -8.50 14.37
C GLY A 32 -20.25 -8.77 13.96
N ARG A 33 -20.50 -9.89 13.28
CA ARG A 33 -21.83 -10.27 12.80
C ARG A 33 -22.85 -10.39 13.95
N CYS A 34 -23.82 -9.48 13.99
CA CYS A 34 -24.89 -9.44 15.01
C CYS A 34 -26.23 -9.05 14.36
N ASP A 35 -27.07 -10.03 14.02
CA ASP A 35 -28.22 -9.79 13.15
C ASP A 35 -29.24 -8.78 13.70
N ASP A 36 -29.32 -8.63 15.03
CA ASP A 36 -30.31 -7.80 15.74
C ASP A 36 -29.78 -6.46 16.27
N LEU A 37 -28.50 -6.12 16.03
CA LEU A 37 -27.91 -4.92 16.66
C LEU A 37 -28.41 -3.61 16.04
N PHE A 38 -28.47 -3.54 14.71
CA PHE A 38 -28.98 -2.38 13.99
C PHE A 38 -30.43 -2.65 13.53
N PRO A 39 -31.42 -1.91 14.05
CA PRO A 39 -32.81 -2.08 13.63
C PRO A 39 -33.03 -1.62 12.18
N GLU A 40 -34.05 -2.19 11.52
CA GLU A 40 -34.44 -1.86 10.13
C GLU A 40 -34.69 -0.36 9.90
N GLU A 41 -35.18 0.33 10.94
CA GLU A 41 -35.35 1.78 10.96
C GLU A 41 -34.49 2.43 12.06
N LEU A 42 -33.30 2.90 11.67
CA LEU A 42 -32.52 3.84 12.48
C LEU A 42 -33.15 5.24 12.36
N ASP A 43 -33.79 5.71 13.43
CA ASP A 43 -34.48 7.00 13.54
C ASP A 43 -33.55 8.19 13.90
N GLY A 44 -32.24 7.94 14.03
CA GLY A 44 -31.25 8.94 14.41
C GLY A 44 -31.27 9.35 15.89
N SER A 45 -32.07 8.70 16.74
CA SER A 45 -32.12 8.97 18.19
C SER A 45 -30.87 8.45 18.94
N ILE A 46 -30.16 7.50 18.35
CA ILE A 46 -28.96 6.88 18.90
C ILE A 46 -27.73 7.54 18.27
N VAL A 47 -27.01 8.32 19.07
CA VAL A 47 -25.80 9.03 18.64
C VAL A 47 -24.68 8.80 19.66
N PHE A 48 -23.57 8.25 19.18
CA PHE A 48 -22.33 7.99 19.90
C PHE A 48 -21.34 9.13 19.63
N HIS A 49 -21.33 10.14 20.51
CA HIS A 49 -20.51 11.33 20.33
C HIS A 49 -19.02 11.13 20.65
N SER A 50 -18.68 10.08 21.40
CA SER A 50 -17.33 9.79 21.87
C SER A 50 -16.57 8.80 21.00
N VAL A 51 -17.29 7.99 20.20
CA VAL A 51 -16.70 6.91 19.39
C VAL A 51 -15.98 7.52 18.19
N LYS A 52 -14.68 7.25 18.11
CA LYS A 52 -13.75 7.75 17.07
C LYS A 52 -13.28 6.66 16.12
N SER A 53 -13.32 5.40 16.56
CA SER A 53 -12.95 4.22 15.78
C SER A 53 -14.09 3.22 15.80
N LEU A 54 -14.49 2.74 14.63
CA LEU A 54 -15.56 1.77 14.47
C LEU A 54 -15.10 0.67 13.51
N GLU A 55 -15.18 -0.57 13.96
CA GLU A 55 -15.06 -1.75 13.11
C GLU A 55 -16.44 -2.41 12.98
N LEU A 56 -16.90 -2.65 11.76
CA LEU A 56 -18.20 -3.25 11.46
C LEU A 56 -18.06 -4.43 10.52
N ASP A 57 -18.84 -5.47 10.79
CA ASP A 57 -19.15 -6.47 9.78
C ASP A 57 -20.02 -5.86 8.66
N VAL A 58 -19.70 -6.15 7.40
CA VAL A 58 -20.38 -5.62 6.20
C VAL A 58 -21.87 -5.97 6.17
N SER A 59 -22.28 -7.06 6.84
CA SER A 59 -23.69 -7.46 6.98
C SER A 59 -24.57 -6.37 7.60
N HIS A 60 -23.99 -5.50 8.45
CA HIS A 60 -24.70 -4.38 9.08
C HIS A 60 -24.98 -3.21 8.14
N LEU A 61 -24.36 -3.20 6.97
CA LEU A 61 -24.45 -2.11 6.00
C LEU A 61 -25.23 -2.49 4.73
N THR A 62 -25.91 -3.65 4.78
CA THR A 62 -26.70 -4.18 3.67
C THR A 62 -28.03 -3.43 3.52
N SER A 63 -28.48 -3.30 2.26
CA SER A 63 -29.68 -2.55 1.88
C SER A 63 -30.99 -3.04 2.51
N SER A 64 -31.01 -4.25 3.08
CA SER A 64 -32.17 -4.80 3.79
C SER A 64 -32.27 -4.37 5.26
N LYS A 65 -31.18 -3.95 5.91
CA LYS A 65 -31.15 -3.64 7.36
C LYS A 65 -31.04 -2.15 7.68
N SER A 66 -30.21 -1.38 6.98
CA SER A 66 -30.19 0.09 7.08
C SER A 66 -29.19 0.67 6.07
N SER A 67 -29.42 1.88 5.54
CA SER A 67 -28.43 2.52 4.66
C SER A 67 -27.13 2.79 5.43
N SER A 68 -25.97 2.54 4.82
CA SER A 68 -24.64 2.83 5.38
C SER A 68 -24.54 4.25 5.96
N SER A 69 -25.15 5.22 5.28
CA SER A 69 -25.25 6.61 5.74
C SER A 69 -25.95 6.75 7.10
N LYS A 70 -27.03 6.00 7.35
CA LYS A 70 -27.78 6.03 8.61
C LYS A 70 -26.97 5.45 9.76
N VAL A 71 -26.26 4.35 9.52
CA VAL A 71 -25.37 3.73 10.52
C VAL A 71 -24.28 4.71 10.90
N LEU A 72 -23.62 5.34 9.92
CA LEU A 72 -22.51 6.26 10.17
C LEU A 72 -22.93 7.59 10.78
N ASN A 73 -24.15 8.07 10.49
CA ASN A 73 -24.73 9.24 11.16
C ASN A 73 -24.89 9.04 12.68
N CYS A 74 -24.91 7.79 13.17
CA CYS A 74 -24.88 7.51 14.61
C CYS A 74 -23.52 7.85 15.23
N PHE A 75 -22.46 8.06 14.45
CA PHE A 75 -21.08 8.25 14.92
C PHE A 75 -20.48 9.57 14.35
N PRO A 76 -20.94 10.75 14.82
CA PRO A 76 -20.51 12.03 14.25
C PRO A 76 -19.00 12.34 14.45
N ALA A 77 -18.38 11.77 15.49
CA ALA A 77 -16.95 11.94 15.78
C ALA A 77 -16.04 10.88 15.11
N LEU A 78 -16.59 10.07 14.20
CA LEU A 78 -15.90 8.93 13.63
C LEU A 78 -14.76 9.35 12.70
N SER A 79 -13.54 9.05 13.12
CA SER A 79 -12.31 9.31 12.36
C SER A 79 -11.76 8.08 11.64
N VAL A 80 -12.05 6.88 12.16
CA VAL A 80 -11.54 5.61 11.62
C VAL A 80 -12.71 4.64 11.46
N LEU A 81 -12.87 4.09 10.25
CA LEU A 81 -13.88 3.09 9.94
C LEU A 81 -13.19 1.87 9.31
N VAL A 82 -13.41 0.70 9.90
CA VAL A 82 -12.97 -0.60 9.36
C VAL A 82 -14.21 -1.40 9.03
N ILE A 83 -14.29 -1.90 7.80
CA ILE A 83 -15.38 -2.76 7.34
C ILE A 83 -14.79 -4.11 6.97
N VAL A 84 -15.31 -5.16 7.58
CA VAL A 84 -14.87 -6.55 7.38
C VAL A 84 -16.07 -7.40 6.98
N GLY A 85 -15.94 -8.43 6.18
CA GLY A 85 -17.01 -9.44 6.06
C GLY A 85 -17.04 -10.10 4.69
N TYR A 86 -17.83 -11.17 4.54
CA TYR A 86 -17.76 -12.05 3.36
C TYR A 86 -19.01 -12.01 2.48
N GLU A 87 -20.01 -11.20 2.83
CA GLU A 87 -21.30 -11.16 2.15
C GLU A 87 -21.28 -10.23 0.93
N GLU A 88 -22.21 -10.48 0.01
CA GLU A 88 -22.49 -9.57 -1.10
C GLU A 88 -23.15 -8.30 -0.57
N CYS A 89 -22.53 -7.16 -0.87
CA CYS A 89 -22.98 -5.86 -0.42
C CYS A 89 -22.83 -4.86 -1.55
N VAL A 90 -23.93 -4.23 -1.96
CA VAL A 90 -23.86 -3.10 -2.88
C VAL A 90 -23.99 -1.84 -2.05
N MET A 91 -22.93 -1.03 -2.04
CA MET A 91 -22.84 0.14 -1.19
C MET A 91 -22.36 1.36 -1.98
N GLN A 92 -22.88 2.52 -1.61
CA GLN A 92 -22.23 3.79 -1.91
C GLN A 92 -21.19 4.08 -0.84
N PHE A 93 -20.04 4.59 -1.26
CA PHE A 93 -18.98 4.98 -0.34
C PHE A 93 -19.53 5.77 0.86
N PRO A 94 -19.07 5.47 2.08
CA PRO A 94 -19.56 6.13 3.28
C PRO A 94 -19.25 7.63 3.28
N SER A 95 -20.30 8.47 3.19
CA SER A 95 -20.18 9.91 3.36
C SER A 95 -20.12 10.25 4.86
N SER A 96 -18.97 10.71 5.32
CA SER A 96 -18.79 11.26 6.68
C SER A 96 -17.91 12.50 6.61
N THR A 97 -18.31 13.55 7.33
CA THR A 97 -17.58 14.82 7.39
C THR A 97 -16.37 14.79 8.33
N SER A 98 -16.21 13.72 9.13
CA SER A 98 -15.13 13.56 10.11
C SER A 98 -14.18 12.40 9.80
N LEU A 99 -14.53 11.54 8.83
CA LEU A 99 -13.76 10.33 8.54
C LEU A 99 -12.42 10.66 7.90
N GLN A 100 -11.34 10.14 8.49
CA GLN A 100 -9.96 10.34 8.05
C GLN A 100 -9.33 9.05 7.52
N LYS A 101 -9.71 7.90 8.07
CA LYS A 101 -9.20 6.59 7.67
C LYS A 101 -10.33 5.61 7.40
N LEU A 102 -10.26 4.92 6.27
CA LEU A 102 -11.22 3.91 5.86
C LEU A 102 -10.48 2.63 5.47
N THR A 103 -10.94 1.49 5.98
CA THR A 103 -10.39 0.19 5.64
C THR A 103 -11.50 -0.76 5.22
N PHE A 104 -11.33 -1.42 4.08
CA PHE A 104 -12.13 -2.56 3.65
C PHE A 104 -11.26 -3.82 3.71
N SER A 105 -11.72 -4.86 4.40
CA SER A 105 -10.97 -6.12 4.52
C SER A 105 -11.87 -7.32 4.27
N ARG A 106 -11.46 -8.17 3.32
CA ARG A 106 -12.10 -9.45 2.98
C ARG A 106 -13.54 -9.33 2.46
N CYS A 107 -13.97 -8.13 2.07
CA CYS A 107 -15.30 -7.77 1.57
C CYS A 107 -15.58 -8.30 0.15
N LYS A 108 -15.59 -9.63 -0.04
CA LYS A 108 -15.56 -10.29 -1.36
C LYS A 108 -16.67 -9.94 -2.33
N GLY A 109 -17.86 -9.64 -1.83
CA GLY A 109 -19.01 -9.24 -2.65
C GLY A 109 -19.36 -7.77 -2.50
N LEU A 110 -18.47 -6.96 -1.91
CA LEU A 110 -18.68 -5.53 -1.78
C LEU A 110 -18.43 -4.86 -3.13
N VAL A 111 -19.46 -4.23 -3.67
CA VAL A 111 -19.39 -3.49 -4.94
C VAL A 111 -19.68 -2.03 -4.66
N LEU A 112 -18.71 -1.17 -4.95
CA LEU A 112 -18.88 0.27 -4.82
C LEU A 112 -19.54 0.83 -6.07
N VAL A 113 -20.68 1.48 -5.89
CA VAL A 113 -21.44 2.06 -7.01
C VAL A 113 -20.95 3.49 -7.28
N PRO A 114 -20.62 3.86 -8.53
CA PRO A 114 -20.35 5.24 -8.90
C PRO A 114 -21.59 6.11 -8.63
N VAL A 115 -21.40 7.34 -8.16
CA VAL A 115 -22.54 8.26 -8.02
C VAL A 115 -22.75 8.96 -9.37
N GLU A 116 -23.88 8.65 -10.02
CA GLU A 116 -24.23 9.07 -11.40
C GLU A 116 -24.26 10.60 -11.63
N ASN A 117 -24.08 11.43 -10.59
CA ASN A 117 -24.13 12.90 -10.67
C ASN A 117 -22.99 13.62 -9.91
N GLY A 118 -21.81 13.00 -9.78
CA GLY A 118 -20.67 13.65 -9.10
C GLY A 118 -20.83 13.78 -7.58
N GLY A 119 -21.75 13.02 -6.98
CA GLY A 119 -22.08 13.04 -5.56
C GLY A 119 -21.51 11.86 -4.76
N GLY A 120 -20.24 11.49 -4.95
CA GLY A 120 -19.55 10.55 -4.06
C GLY A 120 -18.66 11.30 -3.03
N ILE A 121 -17.71 10.60 -2.38
CA ILE A 121 -16.61 11.23 -1.60
C ILE A 121 -15.83 12.27 -2.44
N GLN A 122 -16.07 12.32 -3.76
CA GLN A 122 -15.69 13.40 -4.68
C GLN A 122 -16.09 14.83 -4.25
N GLU A 123 -16.91 15.00 -3.20
CA GLU A 123 -17.09 16.33 -2.61
C GLU A 123 -15.75 16.89 -2.10
N ASP A 124 -15.44 18.13 -2.49
CA ASP A 124 -14.30 18.96 -2.02
C ASP A 124 -14.18 19.08 -0.47
N LYS A 125 -15.10 18.48 0.29
CA LYS A 125 -15.20 18.52 1.75
C LYS A 125 -14.79 17.23 2.45
N SER A 126 -14.42 16.17 1.72
CA SER A 126 -13.94 14.95 2.36
C SER A 126 -12.63 15.19 3.11
N LEU A 127 -12.57 14.72 4.36
CA LEU A 127 -11.36 14.74 5.19
C LEU A 127 -10.57 13.42 5.11
N LEU A 128 -10.96 12.52 4.20
CA LEU A 128 -10.33 11.20 4.08
C LEU A 128 -8.88 11.36 3.61
N GLN A 129 -7.96 10.84 4.40
CA GLN A 129 -6.52 10.90 4.17
C GLN A 129 -5.90 9.53 3.91
N SER A 130 -6.49 8.46 4.45
CA SER A 130 -5.94 7.10 4.32
C SER A 130 -7.04 6.11 3.93
N LEU A 131 -6.78 5.32 2.89
CA LEU A 131 -7.67 4.27 2.42
C LEU A 131 -6.89 2.97 2.27
N THR A 132 -7.43 1.91 2.86
CA THR A 132 -6.87 0.55 2.76
C THR A 132 -7.93 -0.41 2.23
N ILE A 133 -7.59 -1.19 1.21
CA ILE A 133 -8.46 -2.21 0.61
C ILE A 133 -7.67 -3.52 0.60
N VAL A 134 -8.21 -4.57 1.20
CA VAL A 134 -7.55 -5.88 1.28
C VAL A 134 -8.52 -6.98 0.91
N SER A 135 -8.20 -7.74 -0.13
CA SER A 135 -8.91 -8.96 -0.54
C SER A 135 -10.43 -8.79 -0.72
N CYS A 136 -10.87 -7.70 -1.36
CA CYS A 136 -12.30 -7.39 -1.55
C CYS A 136 -12.88 -7.92 -2.88
N GLY A 137 -12.06 -8.26 -3.87
CA GLY A 137 -12.49 -9.03 -5.04
C GLY A 137 -13.24 -8.21 -6.11
N GLU A 138 -14.38 -7.62 -5.76
CA GLU A 138 -15.33 -7.03 -6.72
C GLU A 138 -15.54 -5.51 -6.57
N LEU A 139 -14.68 -4.84 -5.82
CA LEU A 139 -14.91 -3.47 -5.36
C LEU A 139 -15.17 -2.48 -6.50
N PHE A 140 -14.45 -2.63 -7.60
CA PHE A 140 -14.49 -1.77 -8.78
C PHE A 140 -15.18 -2.41 -9.99
N CYS A 141 -15.85 -3.55 -9.85
CA CYS A 141 -16.44 -4.29 -10.99
C CYS A 141 -17.49 -3.47 -11.78
N ARG A 142 -18.15 -2.49 -11.14
CA ARG A 142 -19.16 -1.61 -11.76
C ARG A 142 -18.60 -0.26 -12.24
N TRP A 143 -17.31 0.00 -12.04
CA TRP A 143 -16.69 1.24 -12.47
C TRP A 143 -16.40 1.18 -13.98
N PRO A 144 -16.72 2.23 -14.77
CA PRO A 144 -16.43 2.20 -16.19
C PRO A 144 -14.90 2.15 -16.40
N MET A 145 -14.47 1.57 -17.52
CA MET A 145 -13.04 1.45 -17.87
C MET A 145 -12.79 2.02 -19.27
N ARG A 146 -13.63 2.97 -19.72
CA ARG A 146 -13.56 3.58 -21.06
C ARG A 146 -13.02 5.00 -20.99
N GLU A 147 -12.25 5.38 -22.01
CA GLU A 147 -11.42 6.59 -22.14
C GLU A 147 -12.16 7.95 -22.05
N SER A 148 -13.50 7.98 -21.96
CA SER A 148 -14.28 9.21 -22.16
C SER A 148 -14.92 9.81 -20.90
N GLU A 149 -14.81 9.17 -19.73
CA GLU A 149 -15.34 9.69 -18.46
C GLU A 149 -14.22 9.69 -17.41
N THR A 150 -14.10 10.78 -16.65
CA THR A 150 -13.12 10.89 -15.56
C THR A 150 -13.64 10.11 -14.37
N ILE A 151 -13.11 8.91 -14.19
CA ILE A 151 -13.61 7.91 -13.26
C ILE A 151 -12.75 7.98 -12.00
N CYS A 152 -13.17 8.82 -11.06
CA CYS A 152 -12.40 9.14 -9.86
C CYS A 152 -13.10 8.60 -8.60
N PRO A 153 -12.92 7.33 -8.21
CA PRO A 153 -13.57 6.74 -7.04
C PRO A 153 -13.17 7.38 -5.71
N PHE A 154 -11.99 7.99 -5.67
CA PHE A 154 -11.37 8.46 -4.44
C PHE A 154 -11.36 9.99 -4.36
N PRO A 155 -11.44 10.57 -3.15
CA PRO A 155 -11.24 12.01 -2.98
C PRO A 155 -9.80 12.41 -3.26
N ALA A 156 -9.61 13.58 -3.86
CA ALA A 156 -8.29 14.13 -4.14
C ALA A 156 -7.48 14.50 -2.88
N SER A 157 -8.12 14.49 -1.70
CA SER A 157 -7.49 14.72 -0.38
C SER A 157 -6.64 13.55 0.11
N LEU A 158 -6.73 12.39 -0.54
CA LEU A 158 -6.08 11.16 -0.10
C LEU A 158 -4.55 11.31 -0.12
N ARG A 159 -3.91 10.91 0.98
CA ARG A 159 -2.45 10.94 1.17
C ARG A 159 -1.84 9.53 1.16
N GLU A 160 -2.61 8.55 1.64
CA GLU A 160 -2.20 7.16 1.74
C GLU A 160 -3.23 6.27 1.06
N LEU A 161 -2.78 5.43 0.13
CA LEU A 161 -3.58 4.40 -0.51
C LEU A 161 -2.84 3.06 -0.43
N ASP A 162 -3.47 2.05 0.15
CA ASP A 162 -2.96 0.68 0.21
C ASP A 162 -4.02 -0.27 -0.37
N VAL A 163 -3.76 -0.87 -1.52
CA VAL A 163 -4.65 -1.83 -2.17
C VAL A 163 -3.94 -3.16 -2.28
N ARG A 164 -4.56 -4.21 -1.74
CA ARG A 164 -4.01 -5.56 -1.72
C ARG A 164 -5.03 -6.56 -2.25
N GLU A 165 -4.61 -7.44 -3.14
CA GLU A 165 -5.41 -8.56 -3.64
C GLU A 165 -6.77 -8.10 -4.21
N GLU A 166 -6.77 -7.06 -5.06
CA GLU A 166 -7.99 -6.49 -5.65
C GLU A 166 -8.04 -6.69 -7.17
N PRO A 167 -8.60 -7.82 -7.66
CA PRO A 167 -8.58 -8.18 -9.08
C PRO A 167 -9.56 -7.34 -9.93
N SER A 168 -10.51 -6.62 -9.32
CA SER A 168 -11.44 -5.74 -10.05
C SER A 168 -10.78 -4.45 -10.53
N MET A 169 -9.62 -4.08 -9.96
CA MET A 169 -8.87 -2.89 -10.35
C MET A 169 -8.09 -3.14 -11.64
N LYS A 170 -8.57 -2.57 -12.76
CA LYS A 170 -8.05 -2.86 -14.11
C LYS A 170 -7.17 -1.78 -14.72
N SER A 171 -7.33 -0.53 -14.29
CA SER A 171 -6.65 0.62 -14.90
C SER A 171 -6.29 1.68 -13.86
N MET A 172 -5.13 2.31 -14.06
CA MET A 172 -4.65 3.44 -13.26
C MET A 172 -5.48 4.72 -13.45
N ALA A 173 -6.44 4.76 -14.37
CA ALA A 173 -7.43 5.83 -14.51
C ALA A 173 -8.19 6.10 -13.19
N LEU A 174 -8.42 5.04 -12.40
CA LEU A 174 -9.06 5.13 -11.07
C LEU A 174 -8.27 5.99 -10.08
N LEU A 175 -6.96 6.14 -10.28
CA LEU A 175 -6.07 6.90 -9.39
C LEU A 175 -5.71 8.28 -9.98
N SER A 176 -6.25 8.62 -11.15
CA SER A 176 -5.78 9.77 -11.94
C SER A 176 -5.92 11.13 -11.26
N ASN A 177 -6.82 11.28 -10.29
CA ASN A 177 -7.03 12.52 -9.52
C ASN A 177 -6.24 12.59 -8.21
N LEU A 178 -5.49 11.55 -7.85
CA LEU A 178 -4.85 11.41 -6.54
C LEU A 178 -3.47 12.09 -6.47
N THR A 179 -3.40 13.36 -6.87
CA THR A 179 -2.13 14.11 -6.95
C THR A 179 -1.57 14.53 -5.58
N SER A 180 -2.35 14.38 -4.50
CA SER A 180 -1.93 14.64 -3.11
C SER A 180 -1.29 13.45 -2.42
N LEU A 181 -1.22 12.27 -3.07
CA LEU A 181 -0.67 11.06 -2.47
C LEU A 181 0.81 11.25 -2.08
N THR A 182 1.12 10.78 -0.87
CA THR A 182 2.49 10.64 -0.36
C THR A 182 2.90 9.18 -0.26
N THR A 183 1.95 8.27 -0.10
CA THR A 183 2.19 6.83 0.01
C THR A 183 1.22 6.07 -0.88
N LEU A 184 1.75 5.28 -1.80
CA LEU A 184 0.97 4.39 -2.65
C LEU A 184 1.50 2.97 -2.51
N SER A 185 0.61 2.05 -2.13
CA SER A 185 0.91 0.63 -2.11
C SER A 185 -0.11 -0.17 -2.91
N LEU A 186 0.40 -1.01 -3.82
CA LEU A 186 -0.37 -1.88 -4.70
C LEU A 186 0.25 -3.28 -4.65
N LYS A 187 -0.43 -4.23 -4.01
CA LYS A 187 0.08 -5.59 -3.77
C LYS A 187 -0.87 -6.61 -4.39
N ASP A 188 -0.35 -7.46 -5.27
CA ASP A 188 -1.15 -8.52 -5.92
C ASP A 188 -2.39 -7.98 -6.67
N CYS A 189 -2.20 -6.86 -7.38
CA CYS A 189 -3.20 -6.25 -8.26
C CYS A 189 -2.93 -6.67 -9.71
N CYS A 190 -2.91 -7.97 -9.99
CA CYS A 190 -2.39 -8.55 -11.24
C CYS A 190 -3.13 -8.14 -12.55
N ASN A 191 -4.35 -7.61 -12.44
CA ASN A 191 -5.13 -7.11 -13.59
C ASN A 191 -4.91 -5.62 -13.90
N LEU A 192 -4.18 -4.90 -13.03
CA LEU A 192 -3.99 -3.47 -13.14
C LEU A 192 -3.00 -3.13 -14.26
N THR A 193 -3.43 -2.30 -15.22
CA THR A 193 -2.57 -1.74 -16.26
C THR A 193 -2.25 -0.26 -15.98
N VAL A 194 -1.16 0.23 -16.57
CA VAL A 194 -0.76 1.64 -16.53
C VAL A 194 -1.72 2.56 -17.32
N ASP A 195 -2.73 2.00 -18.00
CA ASP A 195 -3.65 2.77 -18.84
C ASP A 195 -4.38 3.84 -18.02
N GLY A 196 -4.43 5.06 -18.56
CA GLY A 196 -5.05 6.21 -17.89
C GLY A 196 -4.30 6.73 -16.66
N PHE A 197 -3.06 6.26 -16.42
CA PHE A 197 -2.22 6.79 -15.36
C PHE A 197 -1.95 8.29 -15.58
N ASN A 198 -2.12 9.08 -14.51
CA ASN A 198 -1.71 10.47 -14.47
C ASN A 198 -0.35 10.58 -13.74
N PRO A 199 0.76 10.90 -14.43
CA PRO A 199 2.09 10.96 -13.81
C PRO A 199 2.22 12.03 -12.72
N LEU A 200 1.31 13.00 -12.65
CA LEU A 200 1.24 13.96 -11.55
C LEU A 200 0.95 13.30 -10.19
N VAL A 201 0.36 12.09 -10.18
CA VAL A 201 0.18 11.29 -8.95
C VAL A 201 1.53 10.95 -8.32
N ALA A 202 2.57 10.69 -9.12
CA ALA A 202 3.89 10.34 -8.62
C ALA A 202 4.69 11.54 -8.08
N VAL A 203 4.26 12.78 -8.34
CA VAL A 203 5.06 13.97 -8.04
C VAL A 203 5.25 14.20 -6.54
N ASN A 204 4.25 13.83 -5.74
CA ASN A 204 4.26 14.01 -4.29
C ASN A 204 4.58 12.73 -3.49
N LEU A 205 4.78 11.60 -4.18
CA LEU A 205 5.05 10.33 -3.53
C LEU A 205 6.40 10.36 -2.81
N MET A 206 6.36 9.94 -1.55
CA MET A 206 7.51 9.67 -0.70
C MET A 206 7.78 8.17 -0.59
N GLU A 207 6.73 7.36 -0.66
CA GLU A 207 6.80 5.90 -0.56
C GLU A 207 5.94 5.24 -1.63
N LEU A 208 6.54 4.31 -2.37
CA LEU A 208 5.89 3.51 -3.40
C LEU A 208 6.23 2.03 -3.16
N ASP A 209 5.19 1.21 -2.93
CA ASP A 209 5.33 -0.23 -2.72
C ASP A 209 4.40 -0.95 -3.71
N VAL A 210 4.96 -1.42 -4.82
CA VAL A 210 4.22 -2.10 -5.90
C VAL A 210 4.79 -3.50 -6.05
N ARG A 211 4.06 -4.52 -5.61
CA ARG A 211 4.52 -5.92 -5.62
C ARG A 211 3.45 -6.83 -6.21
N MET A 212 3.87 -7.88 -6.90
CA MET A 212 3.01 -8.84 -7.59
C MET A 212 2.06 -8.15 -8.59
N CYS A 213 2.53 -7.09 -9.25
CA CYS A 213 1.76 -6.26 -10.18
C CYS A 213 2.37 -6.25 -11.60
N LYS A 214 3.09 -7.30 -11.99
CA LYS A 214 3.82 -7.36 -13.27
C LYS A 214 4.81 -6.18 -13.38
N THR A 215 4.89 -5.53 -14.54
CA THR A 215 5.80 -4.40 -14.83
C THR A 215 5.26 -3.04 -14.36
N LEU A 216 4.12 -3.00 -13.64
CA LEU A 216 3.39 -1.75 -13.36
C LEU A 216 4.27 -0.65 -12.73
N ALA A 217 5.13 -1.01 -11.78
CA ALA A 217 6.01 -0.04 -11.12
C ALA A 217 6.98 0.62 -12.12
N ALA A 218 7.61 -0.20 -12.96
CA ALA A 218 8.53 0.25 -14.00
C ALA A 218 7.81 1.08 -15.07
N ASP A 219 6.63 0.64 -15.50
CA ASP A 219 5.81 1.35 -16.49
C ASP A 219 5.40 2.74 -15.97
N MET A 220 4.91 2.83 -14.73
CA MET A 220 4.56 4.11 -14.10
C MET A 220 5.76 5.05 -14.01
N LEU A 221 6.90 4.58 -13.51
CA LEU A 221 8.10 5.40 -13.35
C LEU A 221 8.71 5.78 -14.70
N SER A 222 8.58 4.93 -15.72
CA SER A 222 8.98 5.23 -17.10
C SER A 222 8.15 6.38 -17.68
N GLU A 223 6.82 6.37 -17.49
CA GLU A 223 5.95 7.49 -17.91
C GLU A 223 6.31 8.80 -17.19
N VAL A 224 6.60 8.72 -15.89
CA VAL A 224 7.06 9.90 -15.11
C VAL A 224 8.39 10.42 -15.64
N ALA A 225 9.34 9.53 -15.93
CA ALA A 225 10.66 9.90 -16.46
C ALA A 225 10.59 10.52 -17.86
N LYS A 226 9.59 10.17 -18.68
CA LYS A 226 9.37 10.75 -20.02
C LYS A 226 8.78 12.17 -19.95
N LEU A 227 7.90 12.42 -18.98
CA LEU A 227 7.13 13.66 -18.89
C LEU A 227 7.82 14.77 -18.11
N LEU A 228 8.59 14.44 -17.08
CA LEU A 228 9.16 15.45 -16.19
C LEU A 228 10.48 16.01 -16.74
N PRO A 229 10.68 17.34 -16.68
CA PRO A 229 11.84 18.01 -17.28
C PRO A 229 13.15 17.61 -16.59
N ALA A 230 14.26 17.78 -17.33
CA ALA A 230 15.61 17.66 -16.78
C ALA A 230 15.79 18.64 -15.61
N GLY A 231 15.94 18.10 -14.39
CA GLY A 231 16.02 18.89 -13.15
C GLY A 231 14.83 18.71 -12.20
N TYR A 232 13.81 17.94 -12.57
CA TYR A 232 12.83 17.45 -11.61
C TYR A 232 13.53 16.58 -10.54
N ILE A 233 13.28 16.90 -9.28
CA ILE A 233 13.78 16.15 -8.13
C ILE A 233 12.61 15.36 -7.58
N SER A 234 12.67 14.04 -7.73
CA SER A 234 11.68 13.14 -7.12
C SER A 234 11.67 13.35 -5.60
N ARG A 235 10.49 13.18 -4.98
CA ARG A 235 10.35 13.14 -3.52
C ARG A 235 10.36 11.71 -2.99
N LEU A 236 10.50 10.73 -3.89
CA LEU A 236 10.40 9.32 -3.55
C LEU A 236 11.63 8.86 -2.78
N GLU A 237 11.44 8.63 -1.48
CA GLU A 237 12.51 8.22 -0.56
C GLU A 237 12.58 6.71 -0.40
N LYS A 238 11.46 6.02 -0.56
CA LYS A 238 11.35 4.57 -0.39
C LYS A 238 10.61 3.94 -1.56
N LEU A 239 11.22 2.91 -2.11
CA LEU A 239 10.68 2.14 -3.21
C LEU A 239 10.79 0.65 -2.89
N THR A 240 9.67 -0.06 -3.04
CA THR A 240 9.62 -1.53 -2.97
C THR A 240 8.96 -2.06 -4.24
N VAL A 241 9.65 -2.92 -4.97
CA VAL A 241 9.16 -3.51 -6.24
C VAL A 241 9.55 -4.98 -6.38
N ASP A 242 8.92 -5.68 -7.33
CA ASP A 242 9.17 -7.08 -7.66
C ASP A 242 9.78 -7.31 -9.06
N ASP A 243 10.13 -6.22 -9.76
CA ASP A 243 10.72 -6.25 -11.11
C ASP A 243 12.07 -5.49 -11.13
N ILE A 244 13.16 -6.22 -10.85
CA ILE A 244 14.52 -5.68 -10.86
C ILE A 244 14.88 -5.21 -12.27
N CYS A 245 14.56 -6.00 -13.28
CA CYS A 245 14.96 -5.76 -14.66
C CYS A 245 14.33 -4.50 -15.25
N GLY A 246 13.03 -4.31 -15.06
CA GLY A 246 12.29 -3.15 -15.53
C GLY A 246 12.63 -1.87 -14.78
N LEU A 247 12.96 -1.96 -13.48
CA LEU A 247 13.31 -0.80 -12.68
C LEU A 247 14.73 -0.29 -12.95
N LEU A 248 15.71 -1.20 -13.10
CA LEU A 248 17.13 -0.84 -13.24
C LEU A 248 17.50 -0.40 -14.66
N VAL A 249 16.85 0.67 -15.12
CA VAL A 249 17.14 1.35 -16.38
C VAL A 249 17.50 2.82 -16.13
N ALA A 250 18.39 3.38 -16.95
CA ALA A 250 18.93 4.72 -16.72
C ALA A 250 17.88 5.84 -16.55
N PRO A 251 16.78 5.91 -17.33
CA PRO A 251 15.76 6.95 -17.15
C PRO A 251 15.11 6.92 -15.76
N ILE A 252 14.77 5.73 -15.27
CA ILE A 252 14.14 5.55 -13.96
C ILE A 252 15.16 5.81 -12.85
N CYS A 253 16.36 5.25 -12.91
CA CYS A 253 17.37 5.47 -11.88
C CYS A 253 17.82 6.94 -11.81
N ASN A 254 17.87 7.67 -12.92
CA ASN A 254 18.14 9.12 -12.90
C ASN A 254 17.01 9.91 -12.22
N LEU A 255 15.75 9.54 -12.44
CA LEU A 255 14.59 10.13 -11.77
C LEU A 255 14.67 9.95 -10.24
N LEU A 256 15.12 8.77 -9.81
CA LEU A 256 15.15 8.36 -8.40
C LEU A 256 16.42 8.77 -7.66
N ALA A 257 17.53 8.96 -8.38
CA ALA A 257 18.86 9.24 -7.84
C ALA A 257 18.94 10.32 -6.73
N PRO A 258 18.28 11.48 -6.83
CA PRO A 258 18.48 12.56 -5.87
C PRO A 258 17.77 12.36 -4.53
N ALA A 259 16.81 11.44 -4.43
CA ALA A 259 15.96 11.32 -3.23
C ALA A 259 15.77 9.90 -2.72
N LEU A 260 16.06 8.86 -3.52
CA LEU A 260 15.81 7.50 -3.10
C LEU A 260 16.84 7.03 -2.07
N HIS A 261 16.37 6.79 -0.84
CA HIS A 261 17.18 6.34 0.28
C HIS A 261 17.03 4.84 0.54
N THR A 262 15.87 4.26 0.25
CA THR A 262 15.59 2.84 0.44
C THR A 262 15.04 2.22 -0.83
N LEU A 263 15.70 1.17 -1.31
CA LEU A 263 15.26 0.36 -2.43
C LEU A 263 15.19 -1.10 -1.97
N ILE A 264 14.02 -1.71 -2.09
CA ILE A 264 13.80 -3.10 -1.75
C ILE A 264 13.24 -3.81 -2.98
N PHE A 265 13.92 -4.86 -3.39
CA PHE A 265 13.39 -5.82 -4.35
C PHE A 265 12.81 -7.00 -3.58
N GLU A 266 11.57 -7.36 -3.87
CA GLU A 266 10.87 -8.43 -3.17
C GLU A 266 10.16 -9.37 -4.13
N LYS A 267 10.40 -10.68 -3.98
CA LYS A 267 9.75 -11.76 -4.75
C LYS A 267 9.97 -11.66 -6.26
N ASP A 268 11.09 -11.10 -6.69
CA ASP A 268 11.48 -11.16 -8.09
C ASP A 268 11.87 -12.61 -8.45
N ASN A 269 11.08 -13.21 -9.33
CA ASN A 269 11.21 -14.60 -9.75
C ASN A 269 11.81 -14.73 -11.15
N GLU A 270 12.20 -13.64 -11.80
CA GLU A 270 12.87 -13.70 -13.10
C GLU A 270 14.25 -14.34 -12.96
N ARG A 271 14.43 -15.50 -13.59
CA ARG A 271 15.71 -16.21 -13.53
C ARG A 271 16.80 -15.37 -14.18
N MET A 272 17.77 -14.94 -13.38
CA MET A 272 18.94 -14.23 -13.87
C MET A 272 20.22 -14.67 -13.15
N GLU A 273 21.29 -14.84 -13.92
CA GLU A 273 22.61 -15.16 -13.35
C GLU A 273 23.16 -14.00 -12.52
N GLY A 274 22.74 -12.78 -12.84
CA GLY A 274 23.10 -11.52 -12.20
C GLY A 274 22.56 -10.34 -13.02
N LEU A 275 22.87 -9.13 -12.57
CA LEU A 275 22.53 -7.93 -13.33
C LEU A 275 23.39 -7.81 -14.59
N THR A 276 22.82 -7.28 -15.67
CA THR A 276 23.57 -6.90 -16.88
C THR A 276 24.45 -5.68 -16.61
N GLU A 277 25.40 -5.41 -17.50
CA GLU A 277 26.28 -4.23 -17.38
C GLU A 277 25.47 -2.92 -17.35
N GLU A 278 24.37 -2.85 -18.10
CA GLU A 278 23.47 -1.70 -18.13
C GLU A 278 22.71 -1.53 -16.81
N GLN A 279 22.23 -2.62 -16.23
CA GLN A 279 21.51 -2.59 -14.94
C GLN A 279 22.45 -2.24 -13.79
N GLU A 280 23.69 -2.74 -13.81
CA GLU A 280 24.75 -2.34 -12.87
C GLU A 280 25.03 -0.84 -12.96
N LYS A 281 25.19 -0.31 -14.18
CA LYS A 281 25.38 1.14 -14.40
C LYS A 281 24.17 1.94 -13.92
N ALA A 282 22.96 1.45 -14.15
CA ALA A 282 21.74 2.12 -13.70
C ALA A 282 21.62 2.16 -12.17
N LEU A 283 21.88 1.04 -11.49
CA LEU A 283 21.92 0.96 -10.03
C LEU A 283 22.91 1.98 -9.44
N GLN A 284 24.07 2.14 -10.07
CA GLN A 284 25.11 3.10 -9.65
C GLN A 284 24.68 4.56 -9.72
N LEU A 285 23.62 4.90 -10.47
CA LEU A 285 23.08 6.25 -10.51
C LEU A 285 22.38 6.64 -9.19
N LEU A 286 21.94 5.66 -8.40
CA LEU A 286 21.23 5.86 -7.12
C LEU A 286 22.19 6.31 -6.00
N THR A 287 22.81 7.47 -6.19
CA THR A 287 23.89 8.00 -5.35
C THR A 287 23.45 8.36 -3.92
N SER A 288 22.16 8.54 -3.67
CA SER A 288 21.59 8.84 -2.33
C SER A 288 21.14 7.58 -1.57
N LEU A 289 21.32 6.38 -2.15
CA LEU A 289 20.79 5.15 -1.59
C LEU A 289 21.53 4.75 -0.30
N HIS A 290 20.78 4.64 0.79
CA HIS A 290 21.28 4.21 2.10
C HIS A 290 21.01 2.72 2.35
N ASN A 291 19.85 2.23 1.91
CA ASN A 291 19.37 0.89 2.25
C ASN A 291 19.00 0.15 0.96
N LEU A 292 19.64 -0.99 0.72
CA LEU A 292 19.34 -1.88 -0.40
C LEU A 292 18.93 -3.25 0.12
N GLY A 293 17.75 -3.71 -0.27
CA GLY A 293 17.16 -4.98 0.14
C GLY A 293 16.86 -5.89 -1.04
N PHE A 294 17.15 -7.18 -0.90
CA PHE A 294 16.70 -8.26 -1.78
C PHE A 294 16.01 -9.33 -0.95
N TRP A 295 14.70 -9.48 -1.08
CA TRP A 295 13.88 -10.36 -0.25
C TRP A 295 13.14 -11.39 -1.11
N TRP A 296 13.39 -12.67 -0.89
CA TRP A 296 12.79 -13.76 -1.68
C TRP A 296 12.99 -13.61 -3.20
N CYS A 297 14.12 -13.03 -3.62
CA CYS A 297 14.49 -12.91 -5.03
C CYS A 297 15.15 -14.20 -5.51
N ASP A 298 14.37 -15.28 -5.67
CA ASP A 298 14.88 -16.61 -6.04
C ASP A 298 15.40 -16.67 -7.48
N GLY A 299 15.10 -15.67 -8.30
CA GLY A 299 15.70 -15.50 -9.61
C GLY A 299 17.17 -15.07 -9.59
N LEU A 300 17.61 -14.39 -8.53
CA LEU A 300 18.92 -13.72 -8.43
C LEU A 300 20.02 -14.70 -7.98
N GLN A 301 20.95 -15.06 -8.87
CA GLN A 301 22.05 -15.97 -8.53
C GLN A 301 23.31 -15.28 -7.98
N SER A 302 23.49 -13.99 -8.26
CA SER A 302 24.63 -13.21 -7.79
C SER A 302 24.20 -11.82 -7.35
N LEU A 303 24.84 -11.29 -6.30
CA LEU A 303 24.64 -9.89 -5.92
C LEU A 303 25.25 -8.93 -6.97
N PRO A 304 24.78 -7.67 -7.02
CA PRO A 304 25.31 -6.68 -7.95
C PRO A 304 26.83 -6.53 -7.77
N GLN A 305 27.60 -6.62 -8.86
CA GLN A 305 29.06 -6.51 -8.84
C GLN A 305 29.53 -5.08 -8.60
N GLY A 306 28.72 -4.09 -8.99
CA GLY A 306 28.99 -2.66 -8.83
C GLY A 306 28.71 -2.09 -7.44
N LEU A 307 28.35 -2.90 -6.42
CA LEU A 307 27.96 -2.41 -5.08
C LEU A 307 29.00 -1.49 -4.44
N HIS A 308 30.30 -1.73 -4.67
CA HIS A 308 31.40 -0.91 -4.14
C HIS A 308 31.31 0.58 -4.55
N ARG A 309 30.56 0.91 -5.61
CA ARG A 309 30.37 2.28 -6.11
C ARG A 309 29.21 3.03 -5.46
N LEU A 310 28.35 2.35 -4.72
CA LEU A 310 27.25 2.95 -3.97
C LEU A 310 27.79 3.60 -2.69
N SER A 311 28.42 4.76 -2.83
CA SER A 311 29.15 5.44 -1.76
C SER A 311 28.30 5.88 -0.57
N SER A 312 26.98 5.95 -0.71
CA SER A 312 26.04 6.27 0.39
C SER A 312 25.47 5.03 1.08
N LEU A 313 25.69 3.81 0.56
CA LEU A 313 25.02 2.61 1.06
C LEU A 313 25.50 2.23 2.46
N LYS A 314 24.57 2.21 3.42
CA LYS A 314 24.80 1.90 4.84
C LYS A 314 24.31 0.50 5.20
N GLU A 315 23.21 0.06 4.61
CA GLU A 315 22.57 -1.22 4.94
C GLU A 315 22.35 -2.04 3.66
N LEU A 316 22.85 -3.28 3.66
CA LEU A 316 22.58 -4.28 2.64
C LEU A 316 21.89 -5.47 3.29
N ARG A 317 20.67 -5.78 2.86
CA ARG A 317 19.86 -6.87 3.42
C ARG A 317 19.47 -7.85 2.34
N VAL A 318 19.78 -9.13 2.55
CA VAL A 318 19.51 -10.22 1.61
C VAL A 318 18.83 -11.34 2.38
N PHE A 319 17.55 -11.58 2.12
CA PHE A 319 16.73 -12.51 2.90
C PHE A 319 15.96 -13.46 2.03
N GLY A 320 16.11 -14.76 2.29
CA GLY A 320 15.31 -15.79 1.61
C GLY A 320 15.55 -15.86 0.11
N CYS A 321 16.67 -15.35 -0.40
CA CYS A 321 17.09 -15.50 -1.79
C CYS A 321 17.90 -16.79 -1.92
N GLU A 322 17.25 -17.87 -2.34
CA GLU A 322 17.82 -19.21 -2.17
C GLU A 322 18.88 -19.58 -3.23
N GLU A 323 18.85 -18.92 -4.39
CA GLU A 323 19.74 -19.19 -5.51
C GLU A 323 21.03 -18.36 -5.50
N ILE A 324 21.22 -17.45 -4.53
CA ILE A 324 22.44 -16.64 -4.42
C ILE A 324 23.65 -17.53 -4.11
N ARG A 325 24.65 -17.47 -5.00
CA ARG A 325 25.88 -18.28 -4.96
C ARG A 325 27.16 -17.45 -4.95
N SER A 326 27.09 -16.14 -5.15
CA SER A 326 28.28 -15.29 -5.16
C SER A 326 28.07 -13.88 -4.58
N MET A 327 29.11 -13.38 -3.91
CA MET A 327 29.25 -11.98 -3.49
C MET A 327 29.90 -11.13 -4.59
N PRO A 328 29.84 -9.78 -4.52
CA PRO A 328 30.59 -8.91 -5.42
C PRO A 328 32.11 -9.12 -5.33
N ASN A 329 32.75 -9.26 -6.48
CA ASN A 329 34.20 -9.50 -6.59
C ASN A 329 35.05 -8.28 -6.18
N GLU A 330 34.56 -7.08 -6.48
CA GLU A 330 35.24 -5.81 -6.17
C GLU A 330 34.99 -5.33 -4.73
N GLY A 331 34.29 -6.14 -3.93
CA GLY A 331 34.01 -5.86 -2.51
C GLY A 331 32.72 -5.08 -2.27
N LEU A 332 32.51 -4.74 -1.00
CA LEU A 332 31.35 -3.99 -0.51
C LEU A 332 31.67 -2.49 -0.39
N PRO A 333 30.66 -1.61 -0.41
CA PRO A 333 30.89 -0.18 -0.26
C PRO A 333 31.49 0.17 1.11
N VAL A 334 32.42 1.13 1.13
CA VAL A 334 33.16 1.55 2.35
C VAL A 334 32.22 2.21 3.40
N SER A 335 31.10 2.74 2.94
CA SER A 335 30.06 3.33 3.78
C SER A 335 29.19 2.30 4.50
N LEU A 336 29.27 1.01 4.13
CA LEU A 336 28.43 -0.04 4.69
C LEU A 336 28.69 -0.15 6.20
N ARG A 337 27.59 -0.26 6.96
CA ARG A 337 27.57 -0.42 8.42
C ARG A 337 26.85 -1.69 8.83
N GLU A 338 25.91 -2.15 8.02
CA GLU A 338 25.13 -3.34 8.29
C GLU A 338 25.03 -4.22 7.04
N LEU A 339 25.37 -5.49 7.20
CA LEU A 339 25.14 -6.56 6.24
C LEU A 339 24.30 -7.65 6.93
N GLN A 340 23.04 -7.80 6.53
CA GLN A 340 22.22 -8.91 6.98
C GLN A 340 22.01 -9.85 5.80
N MET A 341 22.46 -11.09 5.91
CA MET A 341 22.40 -12.00 4.77
C MET A 341 22.20 -13.44 5.19
N ASN A 342 21.00 -13.95 4.92
CA ASN A 342 20.68 -15.36 5.07
C ASN A 342 20.62 -16.03 3.69
N CYS A 343 21.65 -16.84 3.39
CA CYS A 343 21.76 -17.61 2.15
C CYS A 343 22.03 -19.10 2.47
N ARG A 344 21.75 -20.00 1.52
CA ARG A 344 22.09 -21.43 1.67
C ARG A 344 23.49 -21.79 1.21
N SER A 345 24.11 -21.03 0.30
CA SER A 345 25.45 -21.32 -0.23
C SER A 345 26.52 -21.31 0.87
N ALA A 346 27.32 -22.39 0.91
CA ALA A 346 28.43 -22.51 1.85
C ALA A 346 29.57 -21.55 1.48
N GLU A 347 29.81 -21.37 0.18
CA GLU A 347 30.82 -20.45 -0.37
C GLU A 347 30.54 -19.02 0.04
N VAL A 348 29.28 -18.59 -0.08
CA VAL A 348 28.84 -17.25 0.31
C VAL A 348 28.96 -17.05 1.83
N LYS A 349 28.58 -18.04 2.64
CA LYS A 349 28.78 -17.99 4.10
C LYS A 349 30.25 -17.84 4.47
N GLU A 350 31.15 -18.55 3.80
CA GLU A 350 32.59 -18.41 4.03
C GLU A 350 33.09 -17.00 3.68
N GLN A 351 32.59 -16.41 2.58
CA GLN A 351 32.91 -15.04 2.18
C GLN A 351 32.38 -14.00 3.19
N ILE A 352 31.16 -14.16 3.68
CA ILE A 352 30.59 -13.30 4.74
C ILE A 352 31.45 -13.35 6.01
N GLU A 353 31.89 -14.54 6.43
CA GLU A 353 32.77 -14.70 7.58
C GLU A 353 34.16 -14.06 7.37
N LYS A 354 34.70 -14.11 6.15
CA LYS A 354 35.94 -13.38 5.81
C LYS A 354 35.73 -11.87 5.90
N ILE A 355 34.61 -11.36 5.38
CA ILE A 355 34.24 -9.93 5.44
C ILE A 355 34.10 -9.47 6.89
N LYS A 356 33.44 -10.26 7.74
CA LYS A 356 33.27 -9.99 9.17
C LYS A 356 34.60 -9.89 9.92
N ARG A 357 35.57 -10.74 9.60
CA ARG A 357 36.92 -10.68 10.19
C ARG A 357 37.75 -9.49 9.69
N ALA A 358 37.57 -9.12 8.42
CA ALA A 358 38.29 -8.02 7.80
C ALA A 358 37.74 -6.63 8.23
N ASN A 359 36.46 -6.55 8.61
CA ASN A 359 35.78 -5.30 8.93
C ASN A 359 35.12 -5.38 10.32
N PRO A 360 35.85 -5.13 11.41
CA PRO A 360 35.32 -5.25 12.78
C PRO A 360 34.20 -4.25 13.11
N ASP A 361 34.15 -3.11 12.40
CA ASP A 361 33.10 -2.08 12.57
C ASP A 361 31.83 -2.37 11.76
N LEU A 362 31.83 -3.41 10.92
CA LEU A 362 30.67 -3.82 10.12
C LEU A 362 29.81 -4.80 10.95
N TYR A 363 28.54 -4.44 11.18
CA TYR A 363 27.59 -5.35 11.80
C TYR A 363 27.11 -6.39 10.77
N VAL A 364 27.45 -7.65 11.00
CA VAL A 364 27.13 -8.77 10.10
C VAL A 364 26.24 -9.79 10.82
N TYR A 365 25.03 -10.00 10.31
CA TYR A 365 24.04 -10.97 10.82
C TYR A 365 23.69 -12.06 9.80
#